data_AF-A0A1J5J5U2-F1
#
_entry.id   AF-A0A1J5J5U2-F1
#
_cell.length_a   1.000
_cell.length_b   1.000
_cell.length_c   1.000
_cell.angle_alpha   90.00
_cell.angle_beta   90.00
_cell.angle_gamma   90.00
#
_symmetry.space_group_name_H-M   'P 1'
#
loop_
_entity.id
_entity.type
_entity.pdbx_description
1 polymer ?
#
loop_
_entity_poly.entity_id
_entity_poly.type
_entity_poly.pdbx_seq_one_letter_code
_entity_poly.pdbx_strand_id
1 'polypeptide(L)'
;MVSGPGPVLIRQWRPWRKVVRCLAVDFVILGFQLGTGPGLWEPLTLDRQLMEPLEKSQVLINTAGLDDIVLKWGYDHGSWFCLGLGRPPRIFATRSERLDRHRWISRRIEQGRL
;
A
#
# COMPACT_ATOMS: atom_id res chain seq x y z
N MET A 1 -32.98 -7.65 0.72
CA MET A 1 -31.97 -8.56 0.13
C MET A 1 -31.05 -9.01 1.24
N VAL A 2 -31.13 -10.28 1.63
CA VAL A 2 -30.22 -10.84 2.64
C VAL A 2 -28.93 -11.18 1.89
N SER A 3 -27.83 -10.45 2.16
CA SER A 3 -26.52 -10.86 1.68
C SER A 3 -26.15 -12.16 2.40
N GLY A 4 -26.00 -13.26 1.67
CA GLY A 4 -25.40 -14.48 2.22
C GLY A 4 -24.00 -14.18 2.80
N PRO A 5 -23.45 -15.06 3.65
CA PRO A 5 -22.12 -14.85 4.21
C PRO A 5 -21.11 -14.73 3.07
N GLY A 6 -20.36 -13.62 3.06
CA GLY A 6 -19.28 -13.41 2.11
C GLY A 6 -18.18 -14.47 2.28
N PRO A 7 -17.38 -14.72 1.23
CA PRO A 7 -16.29 -15.69 1.30
C PRO A 7 -15.32 -15.33 2.43
N VAL A 8 -14.96 -16.34 3.25
CA VAL A 8 -13.99 -16.19 4.34
C VAL A 8 -12.65 -16.75 3.90
N LEU A 9 -11.59 -15.97 4.10
CA LEU A 9 -10.22 -16.34 3.80
C LEU A 9 -9.50 -16.69 5.10
N ILE A 10 -9.22 -17.98 5.32
CA ILE A 10 -8.46 -18.46 6.48
C ILE A 10 -6.98 -18.50 6.11
N ARG A 11 -6.13 -17.92 6.97
CA ARG A 11 -4.68 -17.87 6.77
C ARG A 11 -3.96 -18.27 8.05
N GLN A 12 -2.75 -18.80 7.91
CA GLN A 12 -1.87 -19.06 9.03
C GLN A 12 -1.56 -17.75 9.75
N TRP A 13 -1.75 -17.72 11.07
CA TRP A 13 -1.31 -16.60 11.89
C TRP A 13 0.22 -16.52 11.89
N ARG A 14 0.76 -15.31 11.73
CA ARG A 14 2.21 -15.05 11.80
C ARG A 14 2.48 -13.77 12.61
N PRO A 15 3.43 -13.79 13.55
CA PRO A 15 3.83 -12.61 14.30
C PRO A 15 4.79 -11.75 13.47
N TRP A 16 4.25 -10.94 12.57
CA TRP A 16 5.04 -10.07 11.71
C TRP A 16 5.97 -9.17 12.52
N ARG A 17 7.28 -9.22 12.22
CA ARG A 17 8.28 -8.35 12.87
C ARG A 17 8.15 -6.90 12.42
N LYS A 18 7.76 -6.71 11.17
CA LYS A 18 7.42 -5.40 10.60
C LYS A 18 6.19 -5.56 9.71
N VAL A 19 5.33 -4.55 9.70
CA VAL A 19 4.25 -4.44 8.73
C VAL A 19 4.41 -3.09 8.06
N VAL A 20 4.49 -3.08 6.73
CA VAL A 20 4.54 -1.84 5.95
C VAL A 20 3.39 -1.79 4.98
N ARG A 21 3.08 -0.59 4.51
CA ARG A 21 2.16 -0.38 3.41
C ARG A 21 2.71 0.62 2.43
N CYS A 22 2.40 0.46 1.15
CA CYS A 22 2.67 1.47 0.13
C CYS A 22 1.38 1.92 -0.54
N LEU A 23 1.36 3.17 -0.96
CA LEU A 23 0.28 3.75 -1.76
C LEU A 23 0.71 3.75 -3.23
N ALA A 24 -0.17 3.24 -4.09
CA ALA A 24 -0.07 3.34 -5.54
C ALA A 24 -1.16 4.26 -6.07
N VAL A 25 -0.77 5.22 -6.90
CA VAL A 25 -1.69 6.06 -7.70
C VAL A 25 -1.03 6.34 -9.04
N ASP A 26 -1.80 6.31 -10.12
CA ASP A 26 -1.31 6.37 -11.49
C ASP A 26 -0.25 5.30 -11.78
N PHE A 27 -0.48 4.09 -11.27
CA PHE A 27 0.43 2.94 -11.36
C PHE A 27 1.84 3.17 -10.77
N VAL A 28 2.05 4.22 -9.98
CA VAL A 28 3.33 4.55 -9.36
C VAL A 28 3.23 4.47 -7.84
N ILE A 29 4.25 3.88 -7.22
CA ILE A 29 4.38 3.88 -5.76
C ILE A 29 4.79 5.27 -5.27
N LEU A 30 3.91 5.92 -4.51
CA LEU A 30 4.13 7.28 -4.00
C LEU A 30 4.86 7.31 -2.65
N GLY A 31 4.90 6.20 -1.92
CA GLY A 31 5.64 6.12 -0.66
C GLY A 31 5.26 4.94 0.21
N PHE A 32 6.01 4.76 1.30
CA PHE A 32 5.85 3.69 2.27
C PHE A 32 5.54 4.23 3.66
N GLN A 33 4.83 3.42 4.44
CA GLN A 33 4.59 3.65 5.86
C GLN A 33 4.79 2.38 6.68
N LEU A 34 5.30 2.52 7.90
CA LEU A 34 5.41 1.48 8.91
C LEU A 34 4.15 1.44 9.78
N GLY A 35 3.62 0.26 10.03
CA GLY A 35 2.58 0.07 11.04
C GLY A 35 3.19 0.05 12.44
N THR A 36 2.84 1.02 13.28
CA THR A 36 3.32 1.12 14.67
C THR A 36 2.28 0.70 15.70
N GLY A 37 1.07 0.39 15.26
CA GLY A 37 -0.03 -0.10 16.08
C GLY A 37 -1.33 -0.22 15.29
N PRO A 38 -2.44 -0.63 15.92
CA PRO A 38 -3.74 -0.73 15.27
C PRO A 38 -4.16 0.60 14.64
N GLY A 39 -4.16 0.66 13.30
CA GLY A 39 -4.54 1.86 12.55
C GLY A 39 -3.50 2.99 12.50
N LEU A 40 -2.36 2.83 13.18
CA LEU A 40 -1.29 3.83 13.22
C LEU A 40 -0.21 3.53 12.18
N TRP A 41 0.16 4.56 11.41
CA TRP A 41 1.09 4.44 10.30
C TRP A 41 2.02 5.63 10.23
N GLU A 42 3.32 5.36 10.15
CA GLU A 42 4.37 6.38 10.12
C GLU A 42 5.13 6.36 8.80
N PRO A 43 5.47 7.51 8.20
CA PRO A 43 6.22 7.55 6.96
C PRO A 43 7.60 6.91 7.05
N LEU A 44 7.93 6.05 6.09
CA LEU A 44 9.25 5.45 5.93
C LEU A 44 10.03 6.13 4.82
N THR A 45 11.34 6.24 5.02
CA THR A 45 12.27 6.47 3.90
C THR A 45 12.57 5.14 3.26
N LEU A 46 12.62 5.13 1.93
CA LEU A 46 13.02 3.97 1.17
C LEU A 46 14.46 3.58 1.55
N ASP A 47 14.62 2.34 2.02
CA ASP A 47 15.92 1.74 2.32
C ASP A 47 16.06 0.40 1.61
N ARG A 48 17.21 -0.25 1.77
CA ARG A 48 17.50 -1.54 1.14
C ARG A 48 16.49 -2.64 1.56
N GLN A 49 15.94 -2.58 2.77
CA GLN A 49 14.97 -3.59 3.23
C GLN A 49 13.63 -3.46 2.52
N LEU A 50 13.30 -2.28 2.00
CA LEU A 50 12.06 -2.00 1.28
C LEU A 50 12.14 -2.24 -0.24
N MET A 51 13.32 -2.60 -0.77
CA MET A 51 13.47 -2.83 -2.21
C MET A 51 12.62 -4.00 -2.71
N GLU A 52 12.62 -5.13 -1.99
CA GLU A 52 11.80 -6.28 -2.36
C GLU A 52 10.29 -5.97 -2.40
N PRO A 53 9.68 -5.39 -1.34
CA PRO A 53 8.26 -5.03 -1.40
C PRO A 53 7.98 -3.92 -2.44
N LEU A 54 8.91 -3.00 -2.70
CA LEU A 54 8.78 -2.01 -3.76
C LEU A 54 8.70 -2.67 -5.15
N GLU A 55 9.70 -3.47 -5.50
CA GLU A 55 9.78 -4.14 -6.80
C GLU A 55 8.57 -5.05 -7.04
N LYS A 56 8.24 -5.89 -6.05
CA LYS A 56 7.07 -6.79 -6.14
C LYS A 56 5.76 -6.01 -6.22
N SER A 57 5.62 -4.89 -5.51
CA SER A 57 4.44 -4.04 -5.62
C SER A 57 4.32 -3.45 -7.01
N GLN A 58 5.41 -2.91 -7.56
CA GLN A 58 5.41 -2.31 -8.90
C GLN A 58 5.02 -3.33 -9.98
N VAL A 59 5.56 -4.55 -9.90
CA VAL A 59 5.17 -5.66 -10.79
C VAL A 59 3.67 -5.97 -10.64
N LEU A 60 3.17 -6.12 -9.41
CA LEU A 60 1.77 -6.44 -9.17
C LEU A 60 0.83 -5.36 -9.71
N ILE A 61 1.15 -4.10 -9.46
CA ILE A 61 0.40 -2.91 -9.92
C ILE A 61 0.29 -2.90 -11.44
N ASN A 62 1.42 -3.03 -12.13
CA ASN A 62 1.46 -2.95 -13.59
C ASN A 62 0.81 -4.15 -14.25
N THR A 63 1.03 -5.35 -13.72
CA THR A 63 0.57 -6.59 -14.35
C THR A 63 -0.93 -6.81 -14.14
N ALA A 64 -1.45 -6.47 -12.96
CA ALA A 64 -2.87 -6.63 -12.64
C ALA A 64 -3.70 -5.36 -12.92
N GLY A 65 -3.09 -4.30 -13.44
CA GLY A 65 -3.77 -3.02 -13.70
C GLY A 65 -4.37 -2.41 -12.44
N LEU A 66 -3.68 -2.56 -11.30
CA LEU A 66 -4.18 -2.06 -10.01
C LEU A 66 -3.76 -0.61 -9.83
N ASP A 67 -4.73 0.28 -9.72
CA ASP A 67 -4.48 1.68 -9.42
C ASP A 67 -5.31 2.17 -8.23
N ASP A 68 -4.89 3.30 -7.65
CA ASP A 68 -5.54 3.93 -6.50
C ASP A 68 -5.75 2.93 -5.35
N ILE A 69 -4.65 2.27 -4.95
CA ILE A 69 -4.68 1.13 -4.03
C ILE A 69 -3.56 1.21 -3.00
N VAL A 70 -3.79 0.62 -1.82
CA VAL A 70 -2.74 0.37 -0.84
C VAL A 70 -2.39 -1.11 -0.82
N LEU A 71 -1.11 -1.43 -0.92
CA LEU A 71 -0.59 -2.78 -0.71
C LEU A 71 0.04 -2.87 0.68
N LYS A 72 -0.27 -3.95 1.40
CA LYS A 72 0.31 -4.24 2.72
C LYS A 72 1.28 -5.41 2.65
N TRP A 73 2.43 -5.27 3.29
CA TRP A 73 3.49 -6.26 3.35
C TRP A 73 3.87 -6.55 4.79
N GLY A 74 4.08 -7.82 5.11
CA GLY A 74 4.59 -8.29 6.39
C GLY A 74 5.99 -8.83 6.22
N TYR A 75 6.89 -8.49 7.12
CA TYR A 75 8.24 -9.03 7.18
C TYR A 75 8.37 -10.03 8.31
N ASP A 76 8.88 -11.22 8.00
CA ASP A 76 9.25 -12.21 8.98
C ASP A 76 10.39 -13.11 8.46
N HIS A 77 11.27 -13.54 9.37
CA HIS A 77 12.40 -14.44 9.09
C HIS A 77 13.19 -14.18 7.79
N GLY A 78 13.44 -12.90 7.45
CA GLY A 78 14.24 -12.54 6.28
C GLY A 78 13.45 -12.42 4.98
N SER A 79 12.12 -12.51 5.01
CA SER A 79 11.29 -12.49 3.80
C SER A 79 10.08 -11.57 3.94
N TRP A 80 9.66 -11.00 2.82
CA TRP A 80 8.45 -10.18 2.72
C TRP A 80 7.28 -10.97 2.13
N PHE A 81 6.10 -10.78 2.73
CA PHE A 81 4.86 -11.45 2.37
C PHE A 81 3.78 -10.42 2.08
N CYS A 82 3.09 -10.54 0.95
CA CYS A 82 1.94 -9.69 0.64
C CYS A 82 0.78 -10.09 1.55
N LEU A 83 0.35 -9.17 2.41
CA LEU A 83 -0.76 -9.37 3.34
C LEU A 83 -2.10 -9.09 2.67
N GLY A 84 -2.11 -8.19 1.69
CA GLY A 84 -3.29 -7.92 0.89
C GLY A 84 -3.35 -6.48 0.40
N LEU A 85 -4.48 -6.20 -0.25
CA LEU A 85 -4.82 -4.91 -0.82
C LEU A 85 -5.83 -4.20 0.09
N GLY A 86 -5.84 -2.89 0.06
CA GLY A 86 -6.78 -2.08 0.81
C GLY A 86 -7.08 -0.76 0.12
N ARG A 87 -8.20 -0.17 0.50
CA ARG A 87 -8.58 1.17 0.01
C ARG A 87 -7.54 2.20 0.46
N PRO A 88 -7.10 3.09 -0.43
CA PRO A 88 -6.18 4.15 -0.06
C PRO A 88 -6.88 5.16 0.87
N PRO A 89 -6.17 5.68 1.89
CA PRO A 89 -6.69 6.79 2.68
C PRO A 89 -6.76 8.06 1.82
N ARG A 90 -7.63 9.00 2.18
CA ARG A 90 -7.68 10.32 1.52
C ARG A 90 -6.37 11.09 1.70
N ILE A 91 -5.80 11.05 2.90
CA ILE A 91 -4.52 11.67 3.23
C ILE A 91 -3.49 10.57 3.47
N PHE A 92 -2.38 10.63 2.76
CA PHE A 92 -1.26 9.70 2.93
C PHE A 92 0.00 10.48 3.30
N ALA A 93 0.49 10.28 4.52
CA ALA A 93 1.73 10.91 4.95
C ALA A 93 2.92 10.20 4.32
N THR A 94 3.72 10.94 3.56
CA THR A 94 5.05 10.55 3.10
C THR A 94 6.10 11.28 3.95
N ARG A 95 7.39 10.96 3.77
CA ARG A 95 8.48 11.64 4.47
C ARG A 95 8.57 13.13 4.10
N SER A 96 8.28 13.47 2.84
CA SER A 96 8.39 14.82 2.31
C SER A 96 7.14 15.65 2.59
N GLU A 97 5.95 15.05 2.52
CA GLU A 97 4.70 15.77 2.64
C GLU A 97 3.50 14.89 2.99
N ARG A 98 2.39 15.54 3.36
CA ARG A 98 1.08 14.89 3.40
C ARG A 98 0.43 14.97 2.02
N LEU A 99 0.31 13.83 1.37
CA LEU A 99 -0.36 13.72 0.08
C LEU A 99 -1.87 13.69 0.28
N ASP A 100 -2.56 14.73 -0.20
CA ASP A 100 -4.01 14.68 -0.40
C ASP A 100 -4.28 14.01 -1.75
N ARG A 101 -4.78 12.77 -1.70
CA ARG A 101 -5.02 11.92 -2.86
C ARG A 101 -5.97 12.56 -3.87
N HIS A 102 -7.02 13.23 -3.41
CA HIS A 102 -7.96 13.89 -4.32
C HIS A 102 -7.29 15.03 -5.06
N ARG A 103 -6.55 15.89 -4.34
CA ARG A 103 -5.81 16.99 -4.97
C ARG A 103 -4.74 16.49 -5.93
N TRP A 104 -4.06 15.40 -5.57
CA TRP A 104 -3.04 14.81 -6.42
C TRP A 104 -3.65 14.30 -7.73
N ILE A 105 -4.73 13.53 -7.66
CA ILE A 105 -5.45 13.02 -8.84
C ILE A 105 -6.01 14.17 -9.69
N SER A 106 -6.69 15.16 -9.07
CA SER A 106 -7.23 16.33 -9.80
C SER A 106 -6.14 17.06 -10.57
N ARG A 107 -4.97 17.31 -9.96
CA ARG A 107 -3.84 17.96 -10.64
C ARG A 107 -3.33 17.16 -11.84
N ARG A 108 -3.32 15.83 -11.76
CA ARG A 108 -2.87 14.97 -12.87
C ARG A 108 -3.87 15.00 -14.04
N ILE A 109 -5.17 14.99 -13.74
CA ILE A 109 -6.23 15.16 -14.73
C ILE A 109 -6.12 16.53 -15.42
N GLU A 110 -5.98 17.61 -14.64
CA GLU A 110 -5.81 18.97 -15.17
C GLU A 110 -4.57 19.12 -16.07
N GLN A 111 -3.54 18.30 -15.84
CA GLN A 111 -2.31 18.26 -16.65
C GLN A 111 -2.41 17.35 -17.89
N GLY A 112 -3.53 16.65 -18.10
CA GLY A 112 -3.67 15.65 -19.17
C GLY A 112 -2.74 14.45 -19.02
N ARG A 113 -2.42 14.07 -17.78
CA ARG A 113 -1.47 12.99 -17.44
C ARG A 113 -2.15 11.76 -16.81
N LEU A 114 -3.48 11.73 -16.84
CA LEU A 114 -4.37 10.63 -16.49
C LEU A 114 -5.44 10.52 -17.57
#